data_AF-A0A812UTN4-F1
#
_entry.id   AF-A0A812UTN4-F1
#
_cell.length_a   1.000
_cell.length_b   1.000
_cell.length_c   1.000
_cell.angle_alpha   90.00
_cell.angle_beta   90.00
_cell.angle_gamma   90.00
#
_symmetry.space_group_name_H-M   'P 1'
#
loop_
_entity.id
_entity.type
_entity.pdbx_description
1 polymer ?
#
loop_
_entity_poly.entity_id
_entity_poly.type
_entity_poly.pdbx_seq_one_letter_code
_entity_poly.pdbx_strand_id
1 'polypeptide(L)'
;MSRAELDWPALFVYEEEWLAAPPTQKAKLWQKCPVEPFCDSRLRIADTSLGRGLIAASPVGEGEVLLVCQALVIAPQKDLQAYAVERLRSCHEEEYQNFMCLQGGAREATRASVLDQDLRNWIGPLPRPREGPGREVDAKRVERVLHLNSVTKDVLVHTGAADRNPECGLWLLPSLINHSCQPNVVEQFLGDLLLLRAARALAPGEELLMSYVSTLQPRHVRQKCLQDTFHFSCSCTRCTLEAALLDVSEVQPVLEQLDMLVSSGQTLPEFLNRLEELARHCRQIIAGALLSPPGKALAKSEERLLTASFLPVFMGLAFARKRTGASTKVLEAYSACTALLAEVHQGSMYHLHWTLETALQAQPQADQDESAESAESANERKKLSLDALQCCYKFAAPDRSVCEALAAKAGWPKELVETASPSLDLLREASLGSCTGWKYSVEREQKFICVAIMLPEGLGPTDATLDLAPEEVRVVAAGHPHLVIPLPARVNTDDAAPAKYKRSERKFLLQLPTS
;
A
#
# COMPACT_ATOMS: atom_id res chain seq x y z
N MET A 1 16.69 -11.76 13.00
CA MET A 1 16.34 -10.34 13.05
C MET A 1 14.83 -10.26 12.86
N SER A 2 14.08 -9.65 13.78
CA SER A 2 12.82 -9.05 13.32
C SER A 2 13.22 -8.04 12.24
N ARG A 3 12.44 -7.94 11.16
CA ARG A 3 12.60 -6.99 10.05
C ARG A 3 12.38 -5.52 10.49
N ALA A 4 12.68 -5.24 11.75
CA ALA A 4 12.46 -3.97 12.41
C ALA A 4 13.47 -2.96 11.84
N GLU A 5 12.91 -2.08 11.01
CA GLU A 5 13.45 -0.78 10.62
C GLU A 5 14.63 -0.86 9.65
N LEU A 6 14.28 -0.85 8.36
CA LEU A 6 15.20 -0.35 7.33
C LEU A 6 15.77 1.00 7.79
N ASP A 7 17.04 1.26 7.49
CA ASP A 7 17.62 2.58 7.70
C ASP A 7 16.99 3.56 6.69
N TRP A 8 15.79 4.04 7.05
CA TRP A 8 15.00 4.94 6.21
C TRP A 8 15.77 6.22 5.89
N PRO A 9 16.41 6.92 6.85
CA PRO A 9 17.26 8.06 6.52
C PRO A 9 18.29 7.75 5.43
N ALA A 10 19.02 6.62 5.54
CA ALA A 10 19.98 6.23 4.50
C ALA A 10 19.31 5.90 3.16
N LEU A 11 18.15 5.25 3.16
CA LEU A 11 17.38 4.95 1.96
C LEU A 11 16.89 6.21 1.23
N PHE A 12 16.44 7.24 1.97
CA PHE A 12 16.03 8.52 1.36
C PHE A 12 17.22 9.28 0.77
N VAL A 13 18.37 9.30 1.47
CA VAL A 13 19.61 9.85 0.90
C VAL A 13 20.00 9.10 -0.37
N TYR A 14 19.93 7.77 -0.35
CA TYR A 14 20.20 6.94 -1.51
C TYR A 14 19.26 7.23 -2.69
N GLU A 15 17.96 7.39 -2.42
CA GLU A 15 16.97 7.76 -3.43
C GLU A 15 17.28 9.14 -4.04
N GLU A 16 17.63 10.14 -3.22
CA GLU A 16 17.99 11.48 -3.71
C GLU A 16 19.25 11.44 -4.60
N GLU A 17 20.29 10.70 -4.18
CA GLU A 17 21.48 10.48 -4.99
C GLU A 17 21.16 9.77 -6.31
N TRP A 18 20.26 8.78 -6.27
CA TRP A 18 19.82 8.04 -7.44
C TRP A 18 19.07 8.92 -8.44
N LEU A 19 18.11 9.73 -7.95
CA LEU A 19 17.32 10.65 -8.77
C LEU A 19 18.19 11.74 -9.41
N ALA A 20 19.22 12.20 -8.70
CA ALA A 20 20.18 13.18 -9.21
C ALA A 20 21.19 12.60 -10.21
N ALA A 21 21.44 11.29 -10.18
CA ALA A 21 22.47 10.66 -10.99
C ALA A 21 22.05 10.48 -12.47
N PRO A 22 22.95 10.74 -13.44
CA PRO A 22 22.69 10.40 -14.84
C PRO A 22 22.64 8.88 -15.03
N PRO A 23 21.94 8.37 -16.07
CA PRO A 23 21.79 6.92 -16.31
C PRO A 23 23.10 6.12 -16.30
N THR A 24 24.20 6.70 -16.81
CA THR A 24 25.52 6.06 -16.86
C THR A 24 26.18 5.89 -15.49
N GLN A 25 25.71 6.59 -14.46
CA GLN A 25 26.24 6.53 -13.10
C GLN A 25 25.36 5.71 -12.14
N LYS A 26 24.08 5.51 -12.46
CA LYS A 26 23.14 4.71 -11.64
C LYS A 26 23.64 3.30 -11.34
N ALA A 27 24.31 2.64 -12.30
CA ALA A 27 24.94 1.34 -12.09
C ALA A 27 26.00 1.30 -10.98
N LYS A 28 26.66 2.44 -10.69
CA LYS A 28 27.63 2.55 -9.58
C LYS A 28 26.92 2.75 -8.22
N LEU A 29 25.79 3.45 -8.22
CA LEU A 29 24.96 3.62 -7.02
C LEU A 29 24.33 2.30 -6.59
N TRP A 30 24.00 1.42 -7.54
CA TRP A 30 23.56 0.06 -7.28
C TRP A 30 24.39 -0.66 -6.18
N GLN A 31 25.72 -0.51 -6.22
CA GLN A 31 26.65 -1.14 -5.28
C GLN A 31 26.72 -0.46 -3.90
N LYS A 32 26.10 0.72 -3.77
CA LYS A 32 26.03 1.52 -2.54
C LYS A 32 24.66 1.46 -1.87
N CYS A 33 23.77 0.56 -2.32
CA CYS A 33 22.46 0.40 -1.73
C CYS A 33 22.60 0.15 -0.21
N PRO A 34 21.97 0.98 0.65
CA PRO A 34 22.13 0.89 2.10
C PRO A 34 21.38 -0.29 2.73
N VAL A 35 20.60 -1.01 1.92
CA VAL A 35 19.74 -2.10 2.36
C VAL A 35 20.02 -3.35 1.53
N GLU A 36 20.25 -4.47 2.21
CA GLU A 36 20.26 -5.77 1.56
C GLU A 36 18.82 -6.16 1.15
N PRO A 37 18.59 -6.58 -0.11
CA PRO A 37 17.31 -7.12 -0.51
C PRO A 37 16.86 -8.24 0.43
N PHE A 38 15.57 -8.27 0.78
CA PHE A 38 15.03 -9.32 1.62
C PHE A 38 13.63 -9.73 1.16
N CYS A 39 13.26 -10.98 1.42
CA CYS A 39 11.90 -11.49 1.25
C CYS A 39 11.33 -11.91 2.60
N ASP A 40 10.03 -11.69 2.83
CA ASP A 40 9.37 -12.18 4.02
C ASP A 40 9.36 -13.72 4.07
N SER A 41 9.79 -14.31 5.18
CA SER A 41 9.84 -15.78 5.35
C SER A 41 8.45 -16.40 5.42
N ARG A 42 7.40 -15.57 5.49
CA ARG A 42 6.00 -15.94 5.34
C ARG A 42 5.55 -15.94 3.88
N LEU A 43 6.29 -15.37 2.92
CA LEU A 43 5.88 -15.41 1.52
C LEU A 43 6.26 -16.72 0.85
N ARG A 44 5.36 -17.24 0.00
CA ARG A 44 5.63 -18.41 -0.85
C ARG A 44 5.12 -18.17 -2.25
N ILE A 45 5.79 -18.74 -3.25
CA ILE A 45 5.20 -18.86 -4.58
C ILE A 45 4.18 -20.00 -4.52
N ALA A 46 2.99 -19.78 -5.07
CA ALA A 46 1.95 -20.79 -5.14
C ALA A 46 1.23 -20.72 -6.49
N ASP A 47 0.60 -21.83 -6.84
CA ASP A 47 -0.42 -21.84 -7.89
C ASP A 47 -1.74 -21.35 -7.29
N THR A 48 -2.32 -20.32 -7.90
CA THR A 48 -3.55 -19.65 -7.50
C THR A 48 -4.57 -19.74 -8.61
N SER A 49 -5.79 -19.25 -8.35
CA SER A 49 -6.82 -19.16 -9.38
C SER A 49 -6.46 -18.22 -10.54
N LEU A 50 -5.44 -17.38 -10.37
CA LEU A 50 -4.99 -16.38 -11.34
C LEU A 50 -3.71 -16.79 -12.09
N GLY A 51 -3.13 -17.94 -11.75
CA GLY A 51 -1.86 -18.40 -12.30
C GLY A 51 -0.85 -18.67 -11.20
N ARG A 52 0.44 -18.41 -11.43
CA ARG A 52 1.42 -18.42 -10.34
C ARG A 52 1.36 -17.07 -9.64
N GLY A 53 1.38 -17.08 -8.31
CA GLY A 53 1.25 -15.92 -7.45
C GLY A 53 2.15 -15.99 -6.23
N LEU A 54 2.19 -14.92 -5.44
CA LEU A 54 2.73 -14.95 -4.08
C LEU A 54 1.58 -15.04 -3.08
N ILE A 55 1.75 -15.86 -2.04
CA ILE A 55 0.79 -15.98 -0.93
C ILE A 55 1.45 -15.68 0.42
N ALA A 56 0.66 -15.23 1.38
CA ALA A 56 1.06 -15.15 2.78
C ALA A 56 0.84 -16.50 3.48
N ALA A 57 1.88 -17.23 3.85
CA ALA A 57 1.79 -18.53 4.52
C ALA A 57 1.34 -18.45 5.99
N SER A 58 1.41 -17.26 6.60
CA SER A 58 0.91 -16.98 7.93
C SER A 58 0.44 -15.52 8.00
N PRO A 59 -0.23 -15.08 9.09
CA PRO A 59 -0.82 -13.74 9.15
C PRO A 59 0.23 -12.63 8.96
N VAL A 60 -0.19 -11.58 8.26
CA VAL A 60 0.58 -10.35 8.03
C VAL A 60 -0.28 -9.16 8.44
N GLY A 61 0.28 -8.25 9.24
CA GLY A 61 -0.33 -7.00 9.63
C GLY A 61 -0.25 -5.92 8.53
N GLU A 62 -1.19 -4.98 8.59
CA GLU A 62 -1.18 -3.78 7.73
C GLU A 62 0.11 -2.98 7.90
N GLY A 63 0.69 -2.51 6.78
CA GLY A 63 1.89 -1.67 6.74
C GLY A 63 3.21 -2.43 6.87
N GLU A 64 3.18 -3.73 7.21
CA GLU A 64 4.39 -4.55 7.31
C GLU A 64 5.15 -4.61 5.98
N VAL A 65 6.49 -4.45 6.03
CA VAL A 65 7.36 -4.60 4.87
C VAL A 65 7.54 -6.09 4.57
N LEU A 66 7.06 -6.51 3.40
CA LEU A 66 7.04 -7.89 2.97
C LEU A 66 8.21 -8.25 2.06
N LEU A 67 8.70 -7.30 1.29
CA LEU A 67 9.72 -7.53 0.28
C LEU A 67 10.50 -6.24 0.03
N VAL A 68 11.82 -6.37 -0.04
CA VAL A 68 12.70 -5.38 -0.67
C VAL A 68 13.39 -6.13 -1.80
N CYS A 69 12.99 -5.82 -3.03
CA CYS A 69 13.54 -6.44 -4.24
C CYS A 69 14.39 -5.40 -4.97
N GLN A 70 15.64 -5.74 -5.28
CA GLN A 70 16.43 -4.95 -6.21
C GLN A 70 16.06 -5.32 -7.65
N ALA A 71 16.08 -4.35 -8.55
CA ALA A 71 15.77 -4.57 -9.96
C ALA A 71 16.73 -5.59 -10.58
N LEU A 72 16.30 -6.29 -11.62
CA LEU A 72 17.22 -6.97 -12.55
C LEU A 72 17.88 -5.93 -13.47
N VAL A 73 17.08 -4.97 -13.93
CA VAL A 73 17.46 -3.94 -14.88
C VAL A 73 16.55 -2.73 -14.72
N ILE A 74 17.14 -1.54 -14.87
CA ILE A 74 16.41 -0.26 -15.02
C ILE A 74 17.06 0.50 -16.17
N ALA A 75 16.25 1.02 -17.07
CA ALA A 75 16.69 1.83 -18.20
C ALA A 75 15.53 2.68 -18.76
N PRO A 76 15.80 3.70 -19.59
CA PRO A 76 14.77 4.32 -20.41
C PRO A 76 13.98 3.27 -21.20
N GLN A 77 12.66 3.43 -21.32
CA GLN A 77 11.78 2.44 -21.93
C GLN A 77 12.29 1.91 -23.30
N LYS A 78 12.76 2.81 -24.16
CA LYS A 78 13.29 2.50 -25.50
C LYS A 78 14.56 1.62 -25.49
N ASP A 79 15.33 1.68 -24.41
CA ASP A 79 16.63 1.00 -24.28
C ASP A 79 16.54 -0.24 -23.37
N LEU A 80 15.40 -0.45 -22.70
CA LEU A 80 15.23 -1.50 -21.68
C LEU A 80 15.57 -2.91 -22.18
N GLN A 81 15.15 -3.25 -23.41
CA GLN A 81 15.47 -4.55 -24.01
C GLN A 81 16.98 -4.75 -24.15
N ALA A 82 17.70 -3.75 -24.66
CA ALA A 82 19.15 -3.85 -24.88
C ALA A 82 19.89 -4.03 -23.55
N TYR A 83 19.51 -3.28 -22.52
CA TYR A 83 20.08 -3.39 -21.17
C TYR A 83 19.76 -4.74 -20.53
N ALA A 84 18.53 -5.25 -20.68
CA ALA A 84 18.13 -6.56 -20.16
C ALA A 84 18.91 -7.70 -20.84
N VAL A 85 19.04 -7.65 -22.18
CA VAL A 85 19.82 -8.63 -22.94
C VAL A 85 21.27 -8.66 -22.44
N GLU A 86 21.89 -7.50 -22.28
CA GLU A 86 23.28 -7.41 -21.80
C GLU A 86 23.44 -7.93 -20.38
N ARG A 87 22.52 -7.59 -19.47
CA ARG A 87 22.50 -8.13 -18.11
C ARG A 87 22.37 -9.66 -18.11
N LEU A 88 21.48 -10.21 -18.94
CA LEU A 88 21.23 -11.65 -19.00
C LEU A 88 22.41 -12.44 -19.58
N ARG A 89 23.27 -11.84 -20.40
CA ARG A 89 24.48 -12.50 -20.93
C ARG A 89 25.45 -12.93 -19.83
N SER A 90 25.50 -12.17 -18.73
CA SER A 90 26.51 -12.30 -17.67
C SER A 90 25.93 -12.62 -16.28
N CYS A 91 24.61 -12.56 -16.11
CA CYS A 91 23.97 -12.87 -14.83
C CYS A 91 24.14 -14.34 -14.41
N HIS A 92 23.90 -14.58 -13.12
CA HIS A 92 23.94 -15.92 -12.54
C HIS A 92 22.93 -16.84 -13.24
N GLU A 93 23.20 -18.15 -13.27
CA GLU A 93 22.32 -19.13 -13.94
C GLU A 93 20.90 -19.09 -13.39
N GLU A 94 20.76 -19.06 -12.06
CA GLU A 94 19.45 -19.00 -11.42
C GLU A 94 18.68 -17.71 -11.75
N GLU A 95 19.34 -16.55 -11.78
CA GLU A 95 18.69 -15.29 -12.19
C GLU A 95 18.16 -15.39 -13.63
N TYR A 96 18.95 -15.98 -14.54
CA TYR A 96 18.53 -16.21 -15.92
C TYR A 96 17.32 -17.15 -15.99
N GLN A 97 17.33 -18.25 -15.24
CA GLN A 97 16.20 -19.19 -15.21
C GLN A 97 14.95 -18.54 -14.63
N ASN A 98 15.09 -17.73 -13.57
CA ASN A 98 13.98 -17.00 -12.95
C ASN A 98 13.37 -16.00 -13.93
N PHE A 99 14.20 -15.22 -14.65
CA PHE A 99 13.75 -14.36 -15.74
C PHE A 99 12.99 -15.15 -16.81
N MET A 100 13.54 -16.29 -17.25
CA MET A 100 12.93 -17.12 -18.29
C MET A 100 11.62 -17.78 -17.86
N CYS A 101 11.38 -17.89 -16.55
CA CYS A 101 10.13 -18.38 -15.97
C CYS A 101 8.99 -17.35 -15.99
N LEU A 102 9.27 -16.06 -16.18
CA LEU A 102 8.24 -15.00 -16.25
C LEU A 102 7.41 -15.04 -17.53
N GLN A 103 7.85 -15.76 -18.55
CA GLN A 103 7.05 -16.00 -19.75
C GLN A 103 6.16 -17.24 -19.54
N GLY A 104 4.83 -17.07 -19.57
CA GLY A 104 3.86 -18.14 -19.38
C GLY A 104 4.03 -19.30 -20.37
N GLY A 105 3.87 -20.54 -19.86
CA GLY A 105 3.98 -21.79 -20.63
C GLY A 105 5.07 -22.75 -20.17
N ALA A 106 5.53 -22.67 -18.91
CA ALA A 106 6.46 -23.65 -18.35
C ALA A 106 6.01 -25.09 -18.69
N ARG A 107 6.87 -25.88 -19.34
CA ARG A 107 6.74 -27.34 -19.33
C ARG A 107 6.60 -27.76 -17.86
N GLU A 108 5.80 -28.76 -17.52
CA GLU A 108 5.59 -29.21 -16.11
C GLU A 108 6.91 -29.32 -15.31
N ALA A 109 8.00 -29.70 -15.97
CA ALA A 109 9.35 -29.76 -15.41
C ALA A 109 9.90 -28.42 -14.86
N THR A 110 9.62 -27.27 -15.49
CA THR A 110 9.99 -25.94 -14.94
C THR A 110 8.94 -25.37 -13.99
N ARG A 111 7.75 -25.99 -13.90
CA ARG A 111 6.69 -25.56 -12.99
C ARG A 111 6.96 -26.06 -11.57
N ALA A 112 7.26 -27.35 -11.41
CA ALA A 112 7.59 -27.94 -10.11
C ALA A 112 8.85 -27.30 -9.50
N SER A 113 9.85 -26.97 -10.33
CA SER A 113 11.12 -26.40 -9.87
C SER A 113 11.03 -24.97 -9.33
N VAL A 114 9.93 -24.24 -9.55
CA VAL A 114 9.75 -22.84 -9.11
C VAL A 114 9.01 -22.74 -7.77
N LEU A 115 8.09 -23.67 -7.51
CA LEU A 115 7.25 -23.67 -6.29
C LEU A 115 8.08 -23.93 -5.01
N ASP A 116 9.14 -24.71 -5.12
CA ASP A 116 10.02 -25.08 -3.99
C ASP A 116 11.27 -24.20 -3.87
N GLN A 117 11.37 -23.10 -4.64
CA GLN A 117 12.59 -22.28 -4.63
C GLN A 117 12.73 -21.41 -3.39
N ASP A 118 13.99 -21.20 -3.01
CA ASP A 118 14.35 -20.15 -2.06
C ASP A 118 14.10 -18.78 -2.70
N LEU A 119 13.14 -18.03 -2.15
CA LEU A 119 12.78 -16.70 -2.65
C LEU A 119 13.96 -15.71 -2.57
N ARG A 120 14.99 -16.00 -1.77
CA ARG A 120 16.23 -15.21 -1.75
C ARG A 120 16.94 -15.15 -3.11
N ASN A 121 16.64 -16.09 -4.01
CA ASN A 121 17.22 -16.11 -5.36
C ASN A 121 16.44 -15.26 -6.38
N TRP A 122 15.35 -14.62 -5.94
CA TRP A 122 14.46 -13.80 -6.77
C TRP A 122 14.49 -12.30 -6.44
N ILE A 123 15.05 -11.95 -5.29
CA ILE A 123 14.95 -10.59 -4.72
C ILE A 123 16.05 -9.63 -5.16
N GLY A 124 17.02 -10.08 -5.95
CA GLY A 124 18.07 -9.20 -6.46
C GLY A 124 19.21 -9.95 -7.13
N PRO A 125 20.26 -9.22 -7.55
CA PRO A 125 21.44 -9.80 -8.14
C PRO A 125 22.11 -10.83 -7.23
N LEU A 126 22.38 -12.01 -7.78
CA LEU A 126 23.08 -13.06 -7.04
C LEU A 126 24.60 -12.81 -7.09
N PRO A 127 25.33 -13.07 -5.99
CA PRO A 127 26.78 -12.89 -5.95
C PRO A 127 27.48 -13.87 -6.89
N ARG A 128 28.49 -13.34 -7.60
CA ARG A 128 29.33 -13.99 -8.65
C ARG A 128 28.66 -14.02 -10.04
N PRO A 129 29.07 -13.10 -10.96
CA PRO A 129 28.67 -13.21 -12.36
C PRO A 129 29.21 -14.51 -12.97
N ARG A 130 28.56 -14.98 -14.03
CA ARG A 130 28.97 -16.19 -14.73
C ARG A 130 30.44 -16.09 -15.17
N GLU A 131 31.23 -17.11 -14.85
CA GLU A 131 32.60 -17.25 -15.40
C GLU A 131 32.54 -17.83 -16.82
N GLY A 132 33.29 -17.24 -17.76
CA GLY A 132 33.36 -17.69 -19.16
C GLY A 132 32.67 -16.74 -20.17
N PRO A 133 32.61 -17.13 -21.46
CA PRO A 133 31.95 -16.31 -22.48
C PRO A 133 30.46 -16.15 -22.15
N GLY A 134 29.93 -14.94 -22.43
CA GLY A 134 28.53 -14.61 -22.17
C GLY A 134 27.57 -15.58 -22.86
N ARG A 135 26.47 -15.92 -22.19
CA ARG A 135 25.44 -16.82 -22.76
C ARG A 135 24.76 -16.16 -23.96
N GLU A 136 24.29 -16.98 -24.90
CA GLU A 136 23.42 -16.49 -25.97
C GLU A 136 22.04 -16.13 -25.39
N VAL A 137 21.51 -14.96 -25.77
CA VAL A 137 20.23 -14.44 -25.27
C VAL A 137 19.37 -14.02 -26.45
N ASP A 138 18.17 -14.62 -26.57
CA ASP A 138 17.18 -14.26 -27.57
C ASP A 138 16.51 -12.91 -27.20
N ALA A 139 16.88 -11.85 -27.90
CA ALA A 139 16.35 -10.51 -27.69
C ALA A 139 14.82 -10.42 -27.88
N LYS A 140 14.24 -11.18 -28.83
CA LYS A 140 12.79 -11.20 -29.05
C LYS A 140 12.07 -11.86 -27.89
N ARG A 141 12.69 -12.87 -27.27
CA ARG A 141 12.15 -13.49 -26.06
C ARG A 141 12.20 -12.52 -24.88
N VAL A 142 13.31 -11.81 -24.72
CA VAL A 142 13.46 -10.78 -23.68
C VAL A 142 12.39 -9.70 -23.83
N GLU A 143 12.13 -9.24 -25.05
CA GLU A 143 11.08 -8.25 -25.34
C GLU A 143 9.70 -8.69 -24.86
N ARG A 144 9.31 -9.94 -25.15
CA ARG A 144 8.01 -10.47 -24.71
C ARG A 144 7.89 -10.56 -23.20
N VAL A 145 8.97 -10.93 -22.50
CA VAL A 145 9.00 -10.94 -21.04
C VAL A 145 8.83 -9.52 -20.50
N LEU A 146 9.63 -8.56 -21.00
CA LEU A 146 9.59 -7.17 -20.57
C LEU A 146 8.23 -6.52 -20.84
N HIS A 147 7.57 -6.84 -21.96
CA HIS A 147 6.28 -6.27 -22.32
C HIS A 147 5.19 -6.53 -21.25
N LEU A 148 5.24 -7.68 -20.59
CA LEU A 148 4.23 -8.09 -19.61
C LEU A 148 4.66 -7.89 -18.15
N ASN A 149 5.95 -7.65 -17.90
CA ASN A 149 6.50 -7.69 -16.53
C ASN A 149 7.26 -6.41 -16.15
N SER A 150 7.61 -5.55 -17.10
CA SER A 150 8.30 -4.31 -16.77
C SER A 150 7.33 -3.30 -16.18
N VAL A 151 7.79 -2.56 -15.18
CA VAL A 151 7.04 -1.52 -14.50
C VAL A 151 7.65 -0.18 -14.87
N THR A 152 6.81 0.72 -15.34
CA THR A 152 7.17 2.13 -15.49
C THR A 152 7.29 2.72 -14.10
N LYS A 153 8.43 3.33 -13.79
CA LYS A 153 8.53 4.14 -12.59
C LYS A 153 7.76 5.42 -12.85
N ASP A 154 6.53 5.46 -12.36
CA ASP A 154 5.82 6.71 -12.18
C ASP A 154 6.59 7.51 -11.12
N VAL A 155 7.63 8.23 -11.57
CA VAL A 155 8.03 9.45 -10.90
C VAL A 155 6.85 10.37 -11.12
N LEU A 156 5.88 10.34 -10.21
CA LEU A 156 4.96 11.44 -10.00
C LEU A 156 5.85 12.66 -9.80
N VAL A 157 6.17 13.34 -10.91
CA VAL A 157 6.80 14.64 -10.88
C VAL A 157 5.88 15.46 -9.98
N HIS A 158 6.45 16.24 -9.06
CA HIS A 158 5.76 17.10 -8.09
C HIS A 158 4.67 18.03 -8.67
N THR A 159 4.39 17.95 -9.97
CA THR A 159 3.48 18.75 -10.79
C THR A 159 2.32 17.94 -11.41
N GLY A 160 2.25 16.62 -11.23
CA GLY A 160 1.19 15.79 -11.84
C GLY A 160 1.28 15.64 -13.37
N ALA A 161 2.46 15.92 -13.96
CA ALA A 161 2.72 15.74 -15.38
C ALA A 161 3.44 14.39 -15.64
N ALA A 162 3.05 13.70 -16.71
CA ALA A 162 3.74 12.50 -17.17
C ALA A 162 5.18 12.83 -17.61
N ASP A 163 6.15 12.04 -17.18
CA ASP A 163 7.54 12.15 -17.65
C ASP A 163 7.59 11.89 -19.17
N ARG A 164 8.32 12.73 -19.90
CA ARG A 164 8.49 12.61 -21.35
C ARG A 164 9.47 11.49 -21.73
N ASN A 165 10.24 10.96 -20.79
CA ASN A 165 11.15 9.86 -21.03
C ASN A 165 11.20 8.92 -19.81
N PRO A 166 10.13 8.13 -19.58
CA PRO A 166 10.02 7.35 -18.36
C PRO A 166 11.11 6.27 -18.27
N GLU A 167 11.66 6.10 -17.08
CA GLU A 167 12.46 4.93 -16.75
C GLU A 167 11.54 3.74 -16.45
N CYS A 168 11.88 2.59 -17.02
CA CYS A 168 11.21 1.32 -16.75
C CYS A 168 12.20 0.38 -16.06
N GLY A 169 11.68 -0.55 -15.28
CA GLY A 169 12.49 -1.59 -14.66
C GLY A 169 11.79 -2.93 -14.62
N LEU A 170 12.55 -3.98 -14.30
CA LEU A 170 12.03 -5.32 -14.07
C LEU A 170 12.51 -5.81 -12.71
N TRP A 171 11.60 -6.33 -11.89
CA TRP A 171 11.89 -6.95 -10.59
C TRP A 171 11.35 -8.37 -10.60
N LEU A 172 12.23 -9.36 -10.49
CA LEU A 172 11.87 -10.77 -10.75
C LEU A 172 10.77 -11.29 -9.83
N LEU A 173 10.91 -11.14 -8.50
CA LEU A 173 9.91 -11.64 -7.56
C LEU A 173 8.57 -10.87 -7.65
N PRO A 174 8.54 -9.53 -7.67
CA PRO A 174 7.30 -8.76 -7.86
C PRO A 174 6.54 -9.09 -9.15
N SER A 175 7.24 -9.46 -10.23
CA SER A 175 6.60 -9.88 -11.49
C SER A 175 5.74 -11.15 -11.37
N LEU A 176 5.81 -11.89 -10.26
CA LEU A 176 4.92 -13.02 -9.98
C LEU A 176 3.61 -12.60 -9.29
N ILE A 177 3.47 -11.35 -8.83
CA ILE A 177 2.30 -10.91 -8.08
C ILE A 177 1.16 -10.62 -9.05
N ASN A 178 0.02 -11.28 -8.87
CA ASN A 178 -1.14 -11.15 -9.75
C ASN A 178 -1.88 -9.81 -9.57
N HIS A 179 -2.76 -9.53 -10.53
CA HIS A 179 -3.50 -8.29 -10.57
C HIS A 179 -4.76 -8.28 -9.68
N SER A 180 -5.03 -7.17 -9.01
CA SER A 180 -6.35 -6.74 -8.57
C SER A 180 -6.54 -5.25 -8.76
N CYS A 181 -7.77 -4.81 -9.08
CA CYS A 181 -8.12 -3.39 -9.15
C CYS A 181 -8.43 -2.76 -7.78
N GLN A 182 -8.38 -3.61 -6.75
CA GLN A 182 -8.37 -3.27 -5.33
C GLN A 182 -7.23 -4.10 -4.70
N PRO A 183 -5.97 -3.70 -4.91
CA PRO A 183 -4.80 -4.46 -4.45
C PRO A 183 -4.73 -4.51 -2.92
N ASN A 184 -4.13 -5.58 -2.39
CA ASN A 184 -3.92 -5.77 -0.95
C ASN A 184 -2.45 -5.59 -0.53
N VAL A 185 -1.58 -5.29 -1.48
CA VAL A 185 -0.21 -4.84 -1.26
C VAL A 185 0.04 -3.53 -2.01
N VAL A 186 1.04 -2.78 -1.57
CA VAL A 186 1.51 -1.56 -2.24
C VAL A 186 3.00 -1.62 -2.48
N GLU A 187 3.39 -1.22 -3.68
CA GLU A 187 4.77 -1.03 -4.08
C GLU A 187 5.22 0.42 -3.87
N GLN A 188 6.47 0.57 -3.44
CA GLN A 188 7.19 1.84 -3.39
C GLN A 188 8.56 1.65 -4.05
N PHE A 189 8.92 2.57 -4.93
CA PHE A 189 10.23 2.56 -5.57
C PHE A 189 11.18 3.48 -4.80
N LEU A 190 12.38 2.99 -4.47
CA LEU A 190 13.46 3.78 -3.85
C LEU A 190 14.77 3.46 -4.57
N GLY A 191 15.25 4.38 -5.42
CA GLY A 191 16.36 4.05 -6.31
C GLY A 191 16.05 2.78 -7.11
N ASP A 192 16.94 1.81 -7.20
CA ASP A 192 16.67 0.53 -7.89
C ASP A 192 15.85 -0.51 -7.09
N LEU A 193 15.39 -0.15 -5.90
CA LEU A 193 14.59 -1.03 -5.05
C LEU A 193 13.09 -0.88 -5.32
N LEU A 194 12.39 -2.01 -5.23
CA LEU A 194 10.95 -2.10 -5.06
C LEU A 194 10.69 -2.65 -3.66
N LEU A 195 10.06 -1.83 -2.83
CA LEU A 195 9.60 -2.19 -1.49
C LEU A 195 8.11 -2.54 -1.58
N LEU A 196 7.73 -3.68 -1.04
CA LEU A 196 6.34 -4.13 -1.00
C LEU A 196 5.85 -4.13 0.44
N ARG A 197 4.69 -3.53 0.69
CA ARG A 197 4.02 -3.54 1.99
C ARG A 197 2.63 -4.13 1.88
N ALA A 198 2.14 -4.69 2.98
CA ALA A 198 0.73 -5.06 3.10
C ALA A 198 -0.13 -3.80 3.18
N ALA A 199 -1.05 -3.60 2.24
CA ALA A 199 -2.00 -2.47 2.23
C ALA A 199 -3.06 -2.61 3.34
N ARG A 200 -3.34 -3.85 3.73
CA ARG A 200 -4.22 -4.27 4.82
C ARG A 200 -3.70 -5.56 5.43
N ALA A 201 -4.29 -6.01 6.53
CA ALA A 201 -3.99 -7.33 7.07
C ALA A 201 -4.28 -8.45 6.03
N LEU A 202 -3.41 -9.46 5.99
CA LEU A 202 -3.51 -10.63 5.11
C LEU A 202 -3.68 -11.90 5.95
N ALA A 203 -4.61 -12.74 5.55
CA ALA A 203 -4.82 -14.05 6.18
C ALA A 203 -3.83 -15.11 5.66
N PRO A 204 -3.59 -16.20 6.40
CA PRO A 204 -2.85 -17.35 5.88
C PRO A 204 -3.50 -17.91 4.60
N GLY A 205 -2.68 -18.20 3.60
CA GLY A 205 -3.08 -18.66 2.28
C GLY A 205 -3.57 -17.54 1.35
N GLU A 206 -3.67 -16.31 1.82
CA GLU A 206 -4.16 -15.21 0.99
C GLU A 206 -3.12 -14.79 -0.05
N GLU A 207 -3.56 -14.61 -1.29
CA GLU A 207 -2.72 -14.15 -2.40
C GLU A 207 -2.43 -12.65 -2.28
N LEU A 208 -1.17 -12.27 -2.50
CA LEU A 208 -0.74 -10.90 -2.65
C LEU A 208 -1.13 -10.42 -4.05
N LEU A 209 -1.77 -9.27 -4.14
CA LEU A 209 -2.32 -8.71 -5.37
C LEU A 209 -1.92 -7.24 -5.52
N MET A 210 -1.33 -6.89 -6.65
CA MET A 210 -0.93 -5.52 -7.03
C MET A 210 -1.80 -4.99 -8.18
N SER A 211 -1.73 -3.69 -8.49
CA SER A 211 -2.45 -3.14 -9.63
C SER A 211 -1.53 -2.99 -10.86
N TYR A 212 -1.91 -3.58 -11.99
CA TYR A 212 -1.17 -3.43 -13.26
C TYR A 212 -1.61 -2.19 -14.05
N VAL A 213 -2.73 -1.59 -13.64
CA VAL A 213 -3.35 -0.44 -14.28
C VAL A 213 -3.65 0.62 -13.23
N SER A 214 -3.81 1.86 -13.65
CA SER A 214 -4.22 2.93 -12.72
C SER A 214 -5.57 2.59 -12.09
N THR A 215 -5.62 2.50 -10.75
CA THR A 215 -6.84 2.27 -10.00
C THR A 215 -7.78 3.48 -10.01
N LEU A 216 -7.32 4.63 -10.49
CA LEU A 216 -8.11 5.87 -10.63
C LEU A 216 -9.05 5.84 -11.84
N GLN A 217 -8.87 4.87 -12.74
CA GLN A 217 -9.64 4.75 -13.97
C GLN A 217 -10.95 3.96 -13.77
N PRO A 218 -12.00 4.25 -14.55
CA PRO A 218 -13.25 3.49 -14.51
C PRO A 218 -13.05 2.06 -15.00
N ARG A 219 -14.01 1.19 -14.66
CA ARG A 219 -13.96 -0.24 -15.01
C ARG A 219 -13.65 -0.51 -16.48
N HIS A 220 -14.35 0.14 -17.41
CA HIS A 220 -14.24 -0.15 -18.84
C HIS A 220 -12.84 0.18 -19.40
N VAL A 221 -12.24 1.28 -18.93
CA VAL A 221 -10.84 1.64 -19.27
C VAL A 221 -9.86 0.62 -18.69
N ARG A 222 -10.04 0.24 -17.41
CA ARG A 222 -9.18 -0.77 -16.77
C ARG A 222 -9.26 -2.12 -17.48
N GLN A 223 -10.47 -2.61 -17.77
CA GLN A 223 -10.69 -3.87 -18.50
C GLN A 223 -10.07 -3.83 -19.90
N LYS A 224 -10.25 -2.73 -20.63
CA LYS A 224 -9.64 -2.56 -21.96
C LYS A 224 -8.11 -2.63 -21.88
N CYS A 225 -7.49 -1.90 -20.95
CA CYS A 225 -6.04 -1.92 -20.77
C CYS A 225 -5.52 -3.32 -20.40
N LEU A 226 -6.20 -4.03 -19.50
CA LEU A 226 -5.84 -5.39 -19.12
C LEU A 226 -5.98 -6.37 -20.29
N GLN A 227 -7.04 -6.25 -21.10
CA GLN A 227 -7.26 -7.11 -22.25
C GLN A 227 -6.26 -6.84 -23.38
N ASP A 228 -5.98 -5.57 -23.67
CA ASP A 228 -5.08 -5.16 -24.76
C ASP A 228 -3.62 -5.53 -24.45
N THR A 229 -3.17 -5.38 -23.20
CA THR A 229 -1.76 -5.61 -22.80
C THR A 229 -1.52 -7.00 -22.21
N PHE A 230 -2.36 -7.44 -21.26
CA PHE A 230 -2.14 -8.67 -20.49
C PHE A 230 -3.04 -9.83 -20.93
N HIS A 231 -3.95 -9.59 -21.87
CA HIS A 231 -4.82 -10.59 -22.49
C HIS A 231 -5.72 -11.36 -21.52
N PHE A 232 -6.18 -10.71 -20.45
CA PHE A 232 -7.19 -11.26 -19.54
C PHE A 232 -8.24 -10.22 -19.15
N SER A 233 -9.39 -10.71 -18.68
CA SER A 233 -10.47 -9.90 -18.09
C SER A 233 -10.47 -10.03 -16.58
N CYS A 234 -10.49 -8.91 -15.85
CA CYS A 234 -10.41 -8.93 -14.39
C CYS A 234 -11.79 -9.18 -13.75
N SER A 235 -11.85 -10.09 -12.78
CA SER A 235 -13.06 -10.42 -12.01
C SER A 235 -12.93 -10.13 -10.51
N CYS A 236 -12.00 -9.24 -10.12
CA CYS A 236 -11.84 -8.85 -8.71
C CYS A 236 -13.13 -8.22 -8.14
N THR A 237 -13.22 -8.14 -6.80
CA THR A 237 -14.39 -7.61 -6.07
C THR A 237 -14.89 -6.28 -6.64
N ARG A 238 -13.98 -5.32 -6.88
CA ARG A 238 -14.32 -4.01 -7.45
C ARG A 238 -14.89 -4.14 -8.86
N CYS A 239 -14.26 -4.90 -9.75
CA CYS A 239 -14.73 -5.08 -11.12
C CYS A 239 -16.08 -5.80 -11.20
N THR A 240 -16.33 -6.74 -10.29
CA THR A 240 -17.60 -7.47 -10.21
C THR A 240 -18.71 -6.55 -9.71
N LEU A 241 -18.44 -5.76 -8.67
CA LEU A 241 -19.38 -4.78 -8.12
C LEU A 241 -19.77 -3.72 -9.16
N GLU A 242 -18.77 -3.08 -9.79
CA GLU A 242 -18.99 -2.07 -10.82
C GLU A 242 -19.71 -2.65 -12.05
N ALA A 243 -19.43 -3.89 -12.46
CA ALA A 243 -20.14 -4.54 -13.56
C ALA A 243 -21.62 -4.76 -13.26
N ALA A 244 -21.94 -5.06 -12.01
CA ALA A 244 -23.30 -5.36 -11.59
C ALA A 244 -24.16 -4.11 -11.42
N LEU A 245 -23.53 -2.97 -11.11
CA LEU A 245 -24.25 -1.78 -10.61
C LEU A 245 -24.05 -0.50 -11.43
N LEU A 246 -23.05 -0.44 -12.32
CA LEU A 246 -22.80 0.74 -13.17
C LEU A 246 -22.90 0.37 -14.64
N ASP A 247 -23.78 1.06 -15.37
CA ASP A 247 -23.85 0.95 -16.82
C ASP A 247 -22.75 1.81 -17.46
N VAL A 248 -21.97 1.21 -18.35
CA VAL A 248 -20.92 1.91 -19.10
C VAL A 248 -21.49 3.06 -19.91
N SER A 249 -22.71 2.93 -20.44
CA SER A 249 -23.39 3.98 -21.20
C SER A 249 -23.78 5.20 -20.37
N GLU A 250 -23.81 5.09 -19.04
CA GLU A 250 -23.99 6.22 -18.12
C GLU A 250 -22.64 6.78 -17.65
N VAL A 251 -21.67 5.91 -17.38
CA VAL A 251 -20.34 6.32 -16.86
C VAL A 251 -19.50 7.01 -17.93
N GLN A 252 -19.41 6.43 -19.13
CA GLN A 252 -18.51 6.89 -20.18
C GLN A 252 -18.78 8.34 -20.62
N PRO A 253 -20.04 8.77 -20.88
CA PRO A 253 -20.30 10.14 -21.31
C PRO A 253 -19.92 11.20 -20.28
N VAL A 254 -19.97 10.88 -18.98
CA VAL A 254 -19.55 11.79 -17.90
C VAL A 254 -18.05 12.05 -17.95
N LEU A 255 -17.26 11.00 -18.20
CA LEU A 255 -15.81 11.10 -18.28
C LEU A 255 -15.35 11.75 -19.58
N GLU A 256 -16.02 11.47 -20.71
CA GLU A 256 -15.78 12.18 -21.97
C GLU A 256 -16.08 13.68 -21.84
N GLN A 257 -17.14 14.05 -21.11
CA GLN A 257 -17.42 15.46 -20.80
C GLN A 257 -16.33 16.09 -19.94
N LEU A 258 -15.75 15.35 -18.98
CA LEU A 258 -14.61 15.83 -18.19
C LEU A 258 -13.39 16.09 -19.09
N ASP A 259 -13.06 15.16 -19.99
CA ASP A 259 -11.90 15.30 -20.89
C ASP A 259 -12.05 16.52 -21.83
N MET A 260 -13.26 16.72 -22.37
CA MET A 260 -13.60 17.90 -23.17
C MET A 260 -13.51 19.18 -22.33
N LEU A 261 -13.99 19.14 -21.09
CA LEU A 261 -13.95 20.28 -20.17
C LEU A 261 -12.51 20.69 -19.84
N VAL A 262 -11.63 19.72 -19.51
CA VAL A 262 -10.21 19.96 -19.24
C VAL A 262 -9.51 20.59 -20.44
N SER A 263 -9.92 20.22 -21.66
CA SER A 263 -9.36 20.73 -22.92
C SER A 263 -9.94 22.07 -23.38
N SER A 264 -11.02 22.55 -22.74
CA SER A 264 -11.82 23.68 -23.25
C SER A 264 -11.24 25.08 -23.00
N GLY A 265 -10.22 25.21 -22.14
CA GLY A 265 -9.61 26.50 -21.81
C GLY A 265 -10.53 27.50 -21.09
N GLN A 266 -11.59 27.01 -20.43
CA GLN A 266 -12.56 27.82 -19.69
C GLN A 266 -11.94 28.66 -18.55
N THR A 267 -12.64 29.72 -18.16
CA THR A 267 -12.31 30.46 -16.95
C THR A 267 -12.56 29.60 -15.70
N LEU A 268 -11.86 29.89 -14.59
CA LEU A 268 -12.01 29.10 -13.35
C LEU A 268 -13.46 29.01 -12.83
N PRO A 269 -14.27 30.11 -12.80
CA PRO A 269 -15.65 30.02 -12.35
C PRO A 269 -16.54 29.14 -13.24
N GLU A 270 -16.38 29.24 -14.57
CA GLU A 270 -17.12 28.41 -15.53
C GLU A 270 -16.73 26.94 -15.39
N PHE A 271 -15.42 26.68 -15.33
CA PHE A 271 -14.88 25.34 -15.14
C PHE A 271 -15.37 24.69 -13.84
N LEU A 272 -15.38 25.46 -12.74
CA LEU A 272 -15.90 24.99 -11.45
C LEU A 272 -17.39 24.65 -11.53
N ASN A 273 -18.22 25.53 -12.11
CA ASN A 273 -19.65 25.28 -12.26
C ASN A 273 -19.92 24.00 -13.06
N ARG A 274 -19.18 23.78 -14.16
CA ARG A 274 -19.29 22.55 -14.96
C ARG A 274 -18.84 21.30 -14.18
N LEU A 275 -17.77 21.39 -13.39
CA LEU A 275 -17.36 20.28 -12.53
C LEU A 275 -18.38 19.97 -11.44
N GLU A 276 -19.05 20.98 -10.87
CA GLU A 276 -20.12 20.76 -9.90
C GLU A 276 -21.35 20.11 -10.55
N GLU A 277 -21.65 20.45 -11.80
CA GLU A 277 -22.68 19.77 -12.60
C GLU A 277 -22.33 18.31 -12.84
N LEU A 278 -21.11 18.02 -13.30
CA LEU A 278 -20.64 16.64 -13.50
C LEU A 278 -20.66 15.86 -12.18
N ALA A 279 -20.15 16.41 -11.08
CA ALA A 279 -20.13 15.75 -9.79
C ALA A 279 -21.54 15.44 -9.26
N ARG A 280 -22.53 16.29 -9.57
CA ARG A 280 -23.95 16.03 -9.24
C ARG A 280 -24.50 14.89 -10.09
N HIS A 281 -24.16 14.84 -11.37
CA HIS A 281 -24.55 13.75 -12.25
C HIS A 281 -23.93 12.41 -11.80
N CYS A 282 -22.64 12.38 -11.43
CA CYS A 282 -22.01 11.20 -10.83
C CYS A 282 -22.80 10.71 -9.60
N ARG A 283 -23.15 11.62 -8.68
CA ARG A 283 -23.94 11.29 -7.48
C ARG A 283 -25.32 10.74 -7.81
N GLN A 284 -25.97 11.21 -8.87
CA GLN A 284 -27.26 10.67 -9.32
C GLN A 284 -27.12 9.24 -9.86
N ILE A 285 -26.09 8.97 -10.67
CA ILE A 285 -25.80 7.62 -11.17
C ILE A 285 -25.55 6.67 -9.99
N ILE A 286 -24.71 7.09 -9.04
CA ILE A 286 -24.41 6.29 -7.83
C ILE A 286 -25.69 6.07 -7.02
N ALA A 287 -26.49 7.10 -6.77
CA ALA A 287 -27.75 6.95 -6.05
C ALA A 287 -28.72 5.98 -6.75
N GLY A 288 -28.81 6.01 -8.08
CA GLY A 288 -29.57 5.05 -8.87
C GLY A 288 -29.06 3.62 -8.72
N ALA A 289 -27.73 3.45 -8.74
CA ALA A 289 -27.08 2.16 -8.50
C ALA A 289 -27.36 1.62 -7.09
N LEU A 290 -27.35 2.47 -6.06
CA LEU A 290 -27.68 2.08 -4.69
C LEU A 290 -29.14 1.60 -4.51
N LEU A 291 -30.04 1.95 -5.44
CA LEU A 291 -31.44 1.54 -5.44
C LEU A 291 -31.68 0.21 -6.17
N SER A 292 -30.65 -0.38 -6.80
CA SER A 292 -30.72 -1.63 -7.57
C SER A 292 -29.79 -2.69 -6.98
N PRO A 293 -30.20 -3.92 -6.62
CA PRO A 293 -31.54 -4.53 -6.59
C PRO A 293 -32.26 -4.38 -5.22
N PRO A 294 -33.59 -4.57 -5.16
CA PRO A 294 -34.36 -4.47 -3.93
C PRO A 294 -33.96 -5.57 -2.93
N GLY A 295 -33.44 -5.18 -1.76
CA GLY A 295 -33.30 -6.08 -0.61
C GLY A 295 -31.96 -6.09 0.12
N LYS A 296 -30.91 -5.42 -0.39
CA LYS A 296 -29.62 -5.31 0.33
C LYS A 296 -29.07 -3.89 0.24
N ALA A 297 -29.05 -3.19 1.37
CA ALA A 297 -28.30 -1.94 1.48
C ALA A 297 -26.80 -2.24 1.28
N LEU A 298 -26.16 -1.50 0.38
CA LEU A 298 -24.72 -1.63 0.15
C LEU A 298 -23.94 -1.16 1.38
N ALA A 299 -22.82 -1.81 1.64
CA ALA A 299 -21.87 -1.33 2.63
C ALA A 299 -21.26 0.02 2.18
N LYS A 300 -20.86 0.85 3.14
CA LYS A 300 -20.20 2.14 2.84
C LYS A 300 -18.94 1.99 1.98
N SER A 301 -18.22 0.86 2.12
CA SER A 301 -17.08 0.51 1.26
C SER A 301 -17.50 0.26 -0.19
N GLU A 302 -18.61 -0.45 -0.41
CA GLU A 302 -19.15 -0.71 -1.75
C GLU A 302 -19.59 0.61 -2.42
N GLU A 303 -20.28 1.49 -1.69
CA GLU A 303 -20.63 2.83 -2.18
C GLU A 303 -19.39 3.63 -2.60
N ARG A 304 -18.32 3.59 -1.79
CA ARG A 304 -17.05 4.25 -2.13
C ARG A 304 -16.39 3.64 -3.37
N LEU A 305 -16.40 2.32 -3.53
CA LEU A 305 -15.88 1.66 -4.73
C LEU A 305 -16.62 2.10 -5.99
N LEU A 306 -17.96 2.18 -5.93
CA LEU A 306 -18.78 2.69 -7.03
C LEU A 306 -18.46 4.17 -7.32
N THR A 307 -18.39 4.98 -6.27
CA THR A 307 -18.07 6.41 -6.37
C THR A 307 -16.68 6.64 -6.98
N ALA A 308 -15.71 5.78 -6.67
CA ALA A 308 -14.37 5.86 -7.20
C ALA A 308 -14.27 5.58 -8.71
N SER A 309 -15.33 5.08 -9.36
CA SER A 309 -15.40 5.05 -10.84
C SER A 309 -15.43 6.44 -11.47
N PHE A 310 -15.77 7.47 -10.69
CA PHE A 310 -15.82 8.87 -11.09
C PHE A 310 -14.74 9.72 -10.39
N LEU A 311 -13.72 9.08 -9.82
CA LEU A 311 -12.67 9.75 -9.06
C LEU A 311 -12.01 10.93 -9.80
N PRO A 312 -11.74 10.86 -11.14
CA PRO A 312 -11.20 12.01 -11.88
C PRO A 312 -12.07 13.28 -11.80
N VAL A 313 -13.40 13.13 -11.78
CA VAL A 313 -14.34 14.27 -11.66
C VAL A 313 -14.21 14.91 -10.27
N PHE A 314 -14.20 14.10 -9.22
CA PHE A 314 -14.11 14.60 -7.85
C PHE A 314 -12.74 15.22 -7.55
N MET A 315 -11.66 14.63 -8.06
CA MET A 315 -10.32 15.20 -7.97
C MET A 315 -10.24 16.55 -8.71
N GLY A 316 -10.77 16.63 -9.94
CA GLY A 316 -10.85 17.87 -10.70
C GLY A 316 -11.61 18.96 -9.95
N LEU A 317 -12.74 18.60 -9.33
CA LEU A 317 -13.52 19.50 -8.48
C LEU A 317 -12.74 19.98 -7.25
N ALA A 318 -12.03 19.08 -6.56
CA ALA A 318 -11.19 19.45 -5.43
C ALA A 318 -10.09 20.45 -5.82
N PHE A 319 -9.40 20.20 -6.94
CA PHE A 319 -8.39 21.13 -7.48
C PHE A 319 -8.98 22.48 -7.88
N ALA A 320 -10.12 22.50 -8.57
CA ALA A 320 -10.79 23.74 -8.95
C ALA A 320 -11.22 24.57 -7.73
N ARG A 321 -11.78 23.90 -6.71
CA ARG A 321 -12.13 24.55 -5.43
C ARG A 321 -10.92 25.13 -4.72
N LYS A 322 -9.78 24.41 -4.70
CA LYS A 322 -8.53 24.91 -4.07
C LYS A 322 -8.13 26.27 -4.64
N ARG A 323 -8.33 26.49 -5.95
CA ARG A 323 -8.03 27.77 -6.62
C ARG A 323 -9.01 28.90 -6.30
N THR A 324 -10.14 28.63 -5.65
CA THR A 324 -11.15 29.64 -5.29
C THR A 324 -10.98 30.24 -3.89
N GLY A 325 -10.15 29.63 -3.04
CA GLY A 325 -9.92 30.09 -1.66
C GLY A 325 -11.01 29.73 -0.64
N ALA A 326 -12.05 28.98 -1.03
CA ALA A 326 -13.14 28.57 -0.13
C ALA A 326 -12.74 27.36 0.76
N SER A 327 -12.13 27.62 1.92
CA SER A 327 -11.48 26.61 2.78
C SER A 327 -12.35 25.38 3.14
N THR A 328 -13.59 25.57 3.60
CA THR A 328 -14.45 24.44 4.02
C THR A 328 -14.80 23.50 2.87
N LYS A 329 -15.24 24.05 1.73
CA LYS A 329 -15.60 23.24 0.54
C LYS A 329 -14.40 22.54 -0.08
N VAL A 330 -13.22 23.10 0.07
CA VAL A 330 -11.95 22.49 -0.32
C VAL A 330 -11.67 21.29 0.57
N LEU A 331 -11.72 21.48 1.89
CA LEU A 331 -11.46 20.41 2.85
C LEU A 331 -12.42 19.22 2.67
N GLU A 332 -13.71 19.49 2.49
CA GLU A 332 -14.71 18.45 2.19
C GLU A 332 -14.37 17.66 0.92
N ALA A 333 -14.00 18.35 -0.17
CA ALA A 333 -13.69 17.72 -1.45
C ALA A 333 -12.41 16.87 -1.38
N TYR A 334 -11.36 17.36 -0.70
CA TYR A 334 -10.13 16.62 -0.47
C TYR A 334 -10.35 15.40 0.43
N SER A 335 -11.07 15.57 1.54
CA SER A 335 -11.41 14.47 2.45
C SER A 335 -12.21 13.37 1.77
N ALA A 336 -13.16 13.74 0.90
CA ALA A 336 -13.91 12.78 0.10
C ALA A 336 -13.00 11.99 -0.85
N CYS A 337 -12.10 12.68 -1.58
CA CYS A 337 -11.14 12.00 -2.48
C CYS A 337 -10.19 11.07 -1.72
N THR A 338 -9.67 11.50 -0.57
CA THR A 338 -8.81 10.68 0.30
C THR A 338 -9.53 9.42 0.76
N ALA A 339 -10.80 9.51 1.16
CA ALA A 339 -11.58 8.34 1.55
C ALA A 339 -11.83 7.36 0.39
N LEU A 340 -11.98 7.85 -0.85
CA LEU A 340 -12.09 7.01 -2.04
C LEU A 340 -10.75 6.33 -2.37
N LEU A 341 -9.64 7.06 -2.28
CA LEU A 341 -8.29 6.53 -2.50
C LEU A 341 -7.93 5.44 -1.49
N ALA A 342 -8.30 5.63 -0.22
CA ALA A 342 -8.15 4.62 0.83
C ALA A 342 -8.90 3.33 0.49
N GLU A 343 -10.06 3.42 -0.17
CA GLU A 343 -10.85 2.24 -0.52
C GLU A 343 -10.29 1.49 -1.74
N VAL A 344 -9.81 2.23 -2.76
CA VAL A 344 -9.36 1.63 -4.02
C VAL A 344 -7.90 1.21 -4.02
N HIS A 345 -7.03 1.91 -3.31
CA HIS A 345 -5.59 1.65 -3.27
C HIS A 345 -4.94 2.26 -2.01
N GLN A 346 -5.37 1.76 -0.85
CA GLN A 346 -4.81 2.13 0.45
C GLN A 346 -3.29 2.06 0.44
N GLY A 347 -2.64 3.09 0.96
CA GLY A 347 -1.18 3.13 1.13
C GLY A 347 -0.38 3.44 -0.15
N SER A 348 -1.03 3.56 -1.32
CA SER A 348 -0.35 4.01 -2.54
C SER A 348 0.21 5.42 -2.39
N MET A 349 1.20 5.77 -3.21
CA MET A 349 1.76 7.13 -3.24
C MET A 349 0.69 8.21 -3.52
N TYR A 350 -0.31 7.88 -4.34
CA TYR A 350 -1.47 8.76 -4.56
C TYR A 350 -2.31 8.94 -3.29
N HIS A 351 -2.65 7.85 -2.60
CA HIS A 351 -3.37 7.93 -1.32
C HIS A 351 -2.60 8.75 -0.29
N LEU A 352 -1.29 8.50 -0.16
CA LEU A 352 -0.43 9.24 0.75
C LEU A 352 -0.39 10.74 0.43
N HIS A 353 -0.14 11.09 -0.83
CA HIS A 353 -0.11 12.48 -1.28
C HIS A 353 -1.42 13.21 -0.97
N TRP A 354 -2.56 12.59 -1.27
CA TRP A 354 -3.87 13.20 -1.00
C TRP A 354 -4.18 13.31 0.50
N THR A 355 -3.74 12.34 1.30
CA THR A 355 -3.89 12.41 2.77
C THR A 355 -3.09 13.59 3.33
N LEU A 356 -1.85 13.77 2.87
CA LEU A 356 -1.00 14.92 3.22
C LEU A 356 -1.61 16.25 2.77
N GLU A 357 -2.07 16.33 1.51
CA GLU A 357 -2.74 17.53 0.98
C GLU A 357 -4.03 17.85 1.75
N THR A 358 -4.80 16.85 2.15
CA THR A 358 -6.03 17.05 2.95
C THR A 358 -5.71 17.68 4.30
N ALA A 359 -4.69 17.18 5.00
CA ALA A 359 -4.23 17.74 6.27
C ALA A 359 -3.68 19.17 6.10
N LEU A 360 -3.03 19.47 4.98
CA LEU A 360 -2.61 20.84 4.62
C LEU A 360 -3.80 21.76 4.37
N GLN A 361 -4.82 21.30 3.63
CA GLN A 361 -6.03 22.11 3.37
C GLN A 361 -6.84 22.37 4.64
N ALA A 362 -6.63 21.57 5.68
CA ALA A 362 -7.23 21.80 6.97
C ALA A 362 -6.60 23.01 7.68
N GLN A 363 -5.34 23.35 7.43
CA GLN A 363 -4.62 24.41 8.15
C GLN A 363 -5.20 25.82 7.88
N PRO A 364 -5.14 26.74 8.86
CA PRO A 364 -5.42 28.14 8.61
C PRO A 364 -4.56 28.67 7.47
N GLN A 365 -5.16 29.48 6.58
CA GLN A 365 -4.37 30.24 5.62
C GLN A 365 -3.75 31.44 6.32
N ALA A 366 -2.52 31.83 5.94
CA ALA A 366 -1.74 32.88 6.59
C ALA A 366 -2.43 34.26 6.70
N ASP A 367 -3.49 34.50 5.91
CA ASP A 367 -4.28 35.73 5.90
C ASP A 367 -5.58 35.66 6.72
N GLN A 368 -5.87 34.54 7.39
CA GLN A 368 -7.04 34.38 8.25
C GLN A 368 -6.68 34.58 9.72
N ASP A 369 -7.46 35.42 10.40
CA ASP A 369 -7.28 35.77 11.80
C ASP A 369 -7.42 34.51 12.69
N GLU A 370 -6.31 33.98 13.17
CA GLU A 370 -6.25 32.78 14.05
C GLU A 370 -7.14 32.92 15.29
N SER A 371 -7.49 34.15 15.67
CA SER A 371 -8.30 34.47 16.84
C SER A 371 -9.79 34.09 16.73
N ALA A 372 -10.29 33.76 15.53
CA ALA A 372 -11.71 33.48 15.27
C ALA A 372 -12.07 31.99 15.15
N GLU A 373 -11.14 31.09 15.43
CA GLU A 373 -11.35 29.67 15.17
C GLU A 373 -12.15 28.95 16.28
N SER A 374 -13.11 28.12 15.86
CA SER A 374 -13.86 27.25 16.78
C SER A 374 -13.01 26.07 17.28
N ALA A 375 -13.29 25.61 18.51
CA ALA A 375 -12.64 24.41 19.07
C ALA A 375 -12.92 23.12 18.26
N GLU A 376 -14.06 23.06 17.55
CA GLU A 376 -14.43 21.92 16.71
C GLU A 376 -13.55 21.85 15.46
N SER A 377 -13.32 22.99 14.80
CA SER A 377 -12.39 23.12 13.67
C SER A 377 -10.97 22.74 14.08
N ALA A 378 -10.50 23.19 15.25
CA ALA A 378 -9.16 22.88 15.73
C ALA A 378 -8.97 21.36 15.97
N ASN A 379 -9.99 20.70 16.53
CA ASN A 379 -9.98 19.25 16.73
C ASN A 379 -9.98 18.47 15.41
N GLU A 380 -10.77 18.89 14.42
CA GLU A 380 -10.82 18.26 13.10
C GLU A 380 -9.47 18.33 12.39
N ARG A 381 -8.82 19.50 12.40
CA ARG A 381 -7.46 19.65 11.85
C ARG A 381 -6.45 18.76 12.53
N LYS A 382 -6.46 18.72 13.86
CA LYS A 382 -5.55 17.88 14.64
C LYS A 382 -5.75 16.41 14.28
N LYS A 383 -7.00 15.97 14.12
CA LYS A 383 -7.35 14.62 13.67
C LYS A 383 -6.81 14.33 12.28
N LEU A 384 -7.09 15.17 11.28
CA LEU A 384 -6.62 14.95 9.91
C LEU A 384 -5.10 14.93 9.81
N SER A 385 -4.43 15.77 10.59
CA SER A 385 -2.97 15.82 10.66
C SER A 385 -2.40 14.56 11.31
N LEU A 386 -3.04 14.06 12.37
CA LEU A 386 -2.69 12.77 12.94
C LEU A 386 -2.90 11.64 11.91
N ASP A 387 -4.06 11.57 11.26
CA ASP A 387 -4.38 10.54 10.27
C ASP A 387 -3.35 10.51 9.12
N ALA A 388 -2.93 11.68 8.63
CA ALA A 388 -1.87 11.78 7.61
C ALA A 388 -0.50 11.29 8.12
N LEU A 389 -0.08 11.69 9.32
CA LEU A 389 1.16 11.19 9.91
C LEU A 389 1.13 9.67 10.14
N GLN A 390 -0.02 9.12 10.56
CA GLN A 390 -0.22 7.69 10.69
C GLN A 390 -0.11 6.97 9.34
N CYS A 391 -0.67 7.57 8.28
CA CYS A 391 -0.55 7.05 6.92
C CYS A 391 0.91 7.05 6.44
N CYS A 392 1.65 8.14 6.67
CA CYS A 392 3.09 8.21 6.38
C CYS A 392 3.86 7.12 7.13
N TYR A 393 3.59 6.98 8.43
CA TYR A 393 4.25 6.01 9.28
C TYR A 393 4.03 4.56 8.80
N LYS A 394 2.79 4.23 8.45
CA LYS A 394 2.42 2.89 7.97
C LYS A 394 2.99 2.56 6.58
N PHE A 395 2.89 3.50 5.63
CA PHE A 395 3.05 3.18 4.21
C PHE A 395 4.26 3.82 3.53
N ALA A 396 4.79 4.93 4.05
CA ALA A 396 6.03 5.52 3.54
C ALA A 396 7.24 5.02 4.32
N ALA A 397 7.32 5.37 5.61
CA ALA A 397 8.44 5.02 6.47
C ALA A 397 8.01 4.96 7.95
N PRO A 398 8.15 3.81 8.64
CA PRO A 398 7.91 3.69 10.08
C PRO A 398 9.01 4.33 10.94
N ASP A 399 9.73 5.32 10.40
CA ASP A 399 10.68 6.14 11.14
C ASP A 399 10.06 7.51 11.43
N ARG A 400 10.05 7.87 12.71
CA ARG A 400 9.47 9.13 13.18
C ARG A 400 10.16 10.34 12.54
N SER A 401 11.50 10.35 12.52
CA SER A 401 12.27 11.48 11.97
C SER A 401 12.01 11.69 10.48
N VAL A 402 11.79 10.60 9.75
CA VAL A 402 11.41 10.65 8.34
C VAL A 402 9.99 11.17 8.15
N CYS A 403 9.02 10.70 8.95
CA CYS A 403 7.65 11.23 8.91
C CYS A 403 7.62 12.74 9.21
N GLU A 404 8.39 13.18 10.21
CA GLU A 404 8.56 14.59 10.56
C GLU A 404 9.21 15.39 9.41
N ALA A 405 10.23 14.85 8.76
CA ALA A 405 10.87 15.47 7.59
C ALA A 405 9.93 15.58 6.38
N LEU A 406 9.12 14.55 6.10
CA LEU A 406 8.11 14.58 5.04
C LEU A 406 7.02 15.62 5.33
N ALA A 407 6.55 15.70 6.58
CA ALA A 407 5.58 16.72 6.99
C ALA A 407 6.18 18.13 6.88
N ALA A 408 7.43 18.32 7.28
CA ALA A 408 8.14 19.59 7.12
C ALA A 408 8.28 19.98 5.64
N LYS A 409 8.65 19.04 4.77
CA LYS A 409 8.74 19.25 3.31
C LYS A 409 7.38 19.60 2.69
N ALA A 410 6.30 19.06 3.24
CA ALA A 410 4.93 19.39 2.85
C ALA A 410 4.49 20.78 3.36
N GLY A 411 5.25 21.43 4.24
CA GLY A 411 4.95 22.76 4.78
C GLY A 411 4.00 22.74 5.99
N TRP A 412 4.01 21.66 6.78
CA TRP A 412 3.17 21.57 7.97
C TRP A 412 3.69 22.45 9.12
N PRO A 413 2.80 23.01 9.97
CA PRO A 413 3.19 23.72 11.18
C PRO A 413 3.99 22.81 12.13
N LYS A 414 5.11 23.32 12.64
CA LYS A 414 6.05 22.55 13.44
C LYS A 414 5.41 22.07 14.75
N GLU A 415 4.61 22.92 15.38
CA GLU A 415 3.91 22.66 16.64
C GLU A 415 2.95 21.47 16.49
N LEU A 416 2.30 21.34 15.33
CA LEU A 416 1.36 20.27 15.04
C LEU A 416 2.08 18.92 14.87
N VAL A 417 3.20 18.92 14.16
CA VAL A 417 4.06 17.75 14.01
C VAL A 417 4.56 17.30 15.37
N GLU A 418 5.10 18.22 16.18
CA GLU A 418 5.56 17.94 17.55
C GLU A 418 4.45 17.40 18.46
N THR A 419 3.21 17.87 18.30
CA THR A 419 2.06 17.43 19.11
C THR A 419 1.53 16.06 18.69
N ALA A 420 1.55 15.75 17.39
CA ALA A 420 1.06 14.49 16.85
C ALA A 420 2.10 13.35 16.95
N SER A 421 3.38 13.69 16.94
CA SER A 421 4.48 12.73 16.94
C SER A 421 4.51 11.73 18.11
N PRO A 422 4.19 12.11 19.37
CA PRO A 422 4.07 11.14 20.47
C PRO A 422 3.02 10.05 20.23
N SER A 423 2.01 10.31 19.39
CA SER A 423 1.01 9.29 19.01
C SER A 423 1.55 8.29 17.99
N LEU A 424 2.61 8.64 17.24
CA LEU A 424 3.34 7.72 16.37
C LEU A 424 4.19 6.74 17.17
N ASP A 425 4.80 7.19 18.27
CA ASP A 425 5.54 6.32 19.17
C ASP A 425 4.62 5.25 19.79
N LEU A 426 3.40 5.63 20.18
CA LEU A 426 2.37 4.69 20.62
C LEU A 426 1.93 3.70 19.51
N LEU A 427 1.98 4.12 18.24
CA LEU A 427 1.68 3.24 17.11
C LEU A 427 2.83 2.28 16.80
N ARG A 428 4.07 2.69 17.00
CA ARG A 428 5.25 1.80 16.96
C ARG A 428 5.17 0.73 18.04
N GLU A 429 4.73 1.11 19.23
CA GLU A 429 4.48 0.16 20.33
C GLU A 429 3.27 -0.75 20.05
N ALA A 430 2.22 -0.24 19.38
CA ALA A 430 1.03 -1.02 19.04
C ALA A 430 1.19 -1.91 17.79
N SER A 431 2.08 -1.56 16.85
CA SER A 431 2.39 -2.37 15.65
C SER A 431 3.19 -3.64 15.99
N LEU A 432 3.71 -3.73 17.23
CA LEU A 432 4.21 -4.97 17.84
C LEU A 432 3.10 -5.97 18.23
N GLY A 433 1.84 -5.70 17.84
CA GLY A 433 0.73 -6.64 17.90
C GLY A 433 -0.50 -6.02 18.54
N SER A 434 -1.44 -5.54 17.72
CA SER A 434 -2.78 -5.20 18.22
C SER A 434 -3.82 -5.56 17.16
N CYS A 435 -4.54 -6.65 17.40
CA CYS A 435 -5.80 -6.97 16.74
C CYS A 435 -6.94 -6.43 17.63
N THR A 436 -7.90 -5.73 17.01
CA THR A 436 -9.29 -5.57 17.51
C THR A 436 -9.59 -4.62 18.68
N GLY A 437 -8.84 -3.52 18.86
CA GLY A 437 -9.18 -2.50 19.90
C GLY A 437 -8.79 -2.90 21.32
N TRP A 438 -8.25 -4.10 21.48
CA TRP A 438 -7.46 -4.51 22.61
C TRP A 438 -6.02 -4.07 22.41
N LYS A 439 -5.38 -3.59 23.48
CA LYS A 439 -3.93 -3.38 23.50
C LYS A 439 -3.31 -4.49 24.31
N TYR A 440 -2.29 -5.16 23.79
CA TYR A 440 -1.55 -6.16 24.54
C TYR A 440 -0.07 -6.10 24.20
N SER A 441 0.77 -6.69 25.06
CA SER A 441 2.18 -6.95 24.77
C SER A 441 2.52 -8.39 25.12
N VAL A 442 3.46 -8.97 24.38
CA VAL A 442 3.99 -10.31 24.63
C VAL A 442 5.50 -10.22 24.70
N GLU A 443 6.06 -10.49 25.88
CA GLU A 443 7.49 -10.46 26.14
C GLU A 443 7.97 -11.87 26.49
N ARG A 444 8.97 -12.36 25.76
CA ARG A 444 9.58 -13.65 26.03
C ARG A 444 10.77 -13.48 26.98
N GLU A 445 10.68 -14.10 28.14
CA GLU A 445 11.79 -14.28 29.08
C GLU A 445 12.35 -15.71 28.97
N GLN A 446 13.46 -16.01 29.66
CA GLN A 446 14.15 -17.31 29.51
C GLN A 446 13.29 -18.53 29.88
N LYS A 447 12.39 -18.41 30.87
CA LYS A 447 11.54 -19.51 31.38
C LYS A 447 10.05 -19.21 31.31
N PHE A 448 9.68 -18.01 30.87
CA PHE A 448 8.31 -17.53 30.90
C PHE A 448 8.00 -16.70 29.66
N ILE A 449 6.72 -16.64 29.33
CA ILE A 449 6.17 -15.64 28.43
C ILE A 449 5.27 -14.74 29.27
N CYS A 450 5.60 -13.45 29.29
CA CYS A 450 4.84 -12.41 29.95
C CYS A 450 3.84 -11.83 28.94
N VAL A 451 2.55 -11.91 29.25
CA VAL A 451 1.48 -11.34 28.42
C VAL A 451 0.79 -10.23 29.22
N ALA A 452 0.79 -9.01 28.71
CA ALA A 452 0.05 -7.90 29.29
C ALA A 452 -1.14 -7.55 28.40
N ILE A 453 -2.36 -7.47 28.94
CA ILE A 453 -3.59 -7.22 28.17
C ILE A 453 -4.32 -6.04 28.79
N MET A 454 -4.37 -4.91 28.11
CA MET A 454 -5.08 -3.71 28.59
C MET A 454 -6.57 -3.80 28.29
N LEU A 455 -7.38 -3.54 29.31
CA LEU A 455 -8.84 -3.49 29.21
C LEU A 455 -9.27 -2.18 28.52
N PRO A 456 -10.08 -2.27 27.45
CA PRO A 456 -10.72 -1.12 26.83
C PRO A 456 -11.50 -0.27 27.84
N GLU A 457 -11.66 1.03 27.56
CA GLU A 457 -12.53 1.91 28.36
C GLU A 457 -13.98 1.37 28.44
N GLY A 458 -14.57 1.44 29.63
CA GLY A 458 -15.91 0.90 29.90
C GLY A 458 -15.93 -0.57 30.35
N LEU A 459 -14.90 -1.37 30.04
CA LEU A 459 -14.79 -2.73 30.56
C LEU A 459 -14.16 -2.76 31.96
N GLY A 460 -14.84 -3.45 32.87
CA GLY A 460 -14.31 -3.91 34.15
C GLY A 460 -13.59 -5.25 34.02
N PRO A 461 -12.77 -5.63 35.02
CA PRO A 461 -12.03 -6.89 35.00
C PRO A 461 -12.90 -8.14 35.06
N THR A 462 -14.18 -8.02 35.42
CA THR A 462 -15.16 -9.12 35.43
C THR A 462 -15.87 -9.31 34.09
N ASP A 463 -15.74 -8.35 33.18
CA ASP A 463 -16.47 -8.33 31.91
C ASP A 463 -15.69 -9.06 30.80
N ALA A 464 -14.46 -9.47 31.08
CA ALA A 464 -13.56 -10.17 30.17
C ALA A 464 -13.16 -11.54 30.76
N THR A 465 -13.29 -12.57 29.94
CA THR A 465 -12.84 -13.94 30.24
C THR A 465 -11.56 -14.23 29.48
N LEU A 466 -10.56 -14.76 30.19
CA LEU A 466 -9.26 -15.18 29.64
C LEU A 466 -9.25 -16.70 29.53
N ASP A 467 -9.01 -17.22 28.32
CA ASP A 467 -8.86 -18.64 28.03
C ASP A 467 -7.43 -18.92 27.54
N LEU A 468 -6.78 -19.90 28.16
CA LEU A 468 -5.37 -20.22 27.95
C LEU A 468 -5.24 -21.50 27.14
N ALA A 469 -4.60 -21.41 25.98
CA ALA A 469 -4.21 -22.56 25.18
C ALA A 469 -2.68 -22.66 25.09
N PRO A 470 -2.12 -23.84 24.75
CA PRO A 470 -0.67 -24.03 24.69
C PRO A 470 0.06 -23.07 23.74
N GLU A 471 -0.61 -22.49 22.74
CA GLU A 471 0.01 -21.65 21.70
C GLU A 471 -0.61 -20.24 21.63
N GLU A 472 -1.60 -19.92 22.47
CA GLU A 472 -2.32 -18.65 22.39
C GLU A 472 -3.09 -18.30 23.68
N VAL A 473 -3.38 -17.01 23.87
CA VAL A 473 -4.30 -16.50 24.90
C VAL A 473 -5.51 -15.90 24.21
N ARG A 474 -6.71 -16.36 24.58
CA ARG A 474 -7.97 -15.84 24.04
C ARG A 474 -8.66 -14.95 25.07
N VAL A 475 -9.22 -13.83 24.62
CA VAL A 475 -10.02 -12.92 25.44
C VAL A 475 -11.40 -12.77 24.86
N VAL A 476 -12.40 -12.99 25.70
CA VAL A 476 -13.82 -12.88 25.36
C VAL A 476 -14.45 -11.84 26.27
N ALA A 477 -15.00 -10.76 25.72
CA ALA A 477 -15.75 -9.77 26.48
C ALA A 477 -17.04 -9.38 25.74
N ALA A 478 -18.15 -9.27 26.47
CA ALA A 478 -19.45 -8.94 25.88
C ALA A 478 -19.42 -7.56 25.25
N GLY A 479 -19.83 -7.45 23.98
CA GLY A 479 -19.84 -6.18 23.24
C GLY A 479 -18.47 -5.75 22.68
N HIS A 480 -17.43 -6.58 22.80
CA HIS A 480 -16.11 -6.35 22.20
C HIS A 480 -15.72 -7.52 21.28
N PRO A 481 -14.93 -7.26 20.23
CA PRO A 481 -14.39 -8.32 19.39
C PRO A 481 -13.50 -9.27 20.20
N HIS A 482 -13.52 -10.55 19.83
CA HIS A 482 -12.64 -11.56 20.40
C HIS A 482 -11.18 -11.22 20.10
N LEU A 483 -10.34 -11.27 21.12
CA LEU A 483 -8.90 -11.12 20.98
C LEU A 483 -8.25 -12.49 21.06
N VAL A 484 -7.39 -12.81 20.10
CA VAL A 484 -6.52 -13.99 20.14
C VAL A 484 -5.08 -13.51 20.07
N ILE A 485 -4.31 -13.80 21.11
CA ILE A 485 -2.91 -13.43 21.25
C ILE A 485 -2.07 -14.68 21.00
N PRO A 486 -1.40 -14.81 19.84
CA PRO A 486 -0.49 -15.93 19.60
C PRO A 486 0.75 -15.82 20.51
N LEU A 487 1.19 -16.94 21.05
CA LEU A 487 2.39 -17.00 21.89
C LEU A 487 3.63 -17.38 21.06
N PRO A 488 4.81 -16.79 21.33
CA PRO A 488 6.03 -17.04 20.57
C PRO A 488 6.65 -18.43 20.79
N ALA A 489 6.13 -19.20 21.75
CA ALA A 489 6.50 -20.59 22.02
C ALA A 489 5.35 -21.29 22.75
N ARG A 490 5.36 -22.62 22.75
CA ARG A 490 4.41 -23.40 23.56
C ARG A 490 4.62 -23.12 25.05
N VAL A 491 3.52 -23.07 25.78
CA VAL A 491 3.49 -22.88 27.23
C VAL A 491 2.80 -24.04 27.93
N ASN A 492 3.20 -24.34 29.17
CA ASN A 492 2.46 -25.23 30.02
C ASN A 492 1.28 -24.47 30.66
N THR A 493 0.07 -24.77 30.22
CA THR A 493 -1.15 -24.14 30.73
C THR A 493 -1.51 -24.62 32.14
N ASP A 494 -1.11 -25.83 32.52
CA ASP A 494 -1.45 -26.41 33.83
C ASP A 494 -0.65 -25.76 34.98
N ASP A 495 0.56 -25.27 34.68
CA ASP A 495 1.45 -24.60 35.63
C ASP A 495 1.34 -23.06 35.57
N ALA A 496 0.47 -22.52 34.72
CA ALA A 496 0.32 -21.08 34.56
C ALA A 496 -0.29 -20.42 35.81
N ALA A 497 0.34 -19.36 36.30
CA ALA A 497 -0.21 -18.59 37.41
C ALA A 497 -1.50 -17.86 36.96
N PRO A 498 -2.48 -17.67 37.86
CA PRO A 498 -3.68 -16.90 37.55
C PRO A 498 -3.33 -15.48 37.08
N ALA A 499 -4.09 -14.98 36.10
CA ALA A 499 -3.93 -13.62 35.59
C ALA A 499 -4.08 -12.58 36.72
N LYS A 500 -3.10 -11.69 36.86
CA LYS A 500 -3.12 -10.59 37.85
C LYS A 500 -3.68 -9.35 37.20
N TYR A 501 -4.67 -8.70 37.82
CA TYR A 501 -5.19 -7.42 37.35
C TYR A 501 -4.52 -6.23 38.06
N LYS A 502 -3.90 -5.33 37.30
CA LYS A 502 -3.27 -4.11 37.82
C LYS A 502 -4.20 -2.90 37.63
N ARG A 503 -4.89 -2.53 38.70
CA ARG A 503 -5.96 -1.51 38.68
C ARG A 503 -5.51 -0.13 38.18
N SER A 504 -4.31 0.33 38.55
CA SER A 504 -3.77 1.65 38.14
C SER A 504 -3.49 1.74 36.63
N GLU A 505 -3.28 0.60 35.97
CA GLU A 505 -2.92 0.51 34.55
C GLU A 505 -4.00 -0.18 33.72
N ARG A 506 -5.12 -0.57 34.35
CA ARG A 506 -6.25 -1.28 33.74
C ARG A 506 -5.82 -2.44 32.84
N LYS A 507 -4.89 -3.28 33.30
CA LYS A 507 -4.38 -4.42 32.52
C LYS A 507 -4.29 -5.73 33.28
N PHE A 508 -4.52 -6.83 32.58
CA PHE A 508 -4.17 -8.18 33.03
C PHE A 508 -2.69 -8.46 32.74
N LEU A 509 -2.06 -9.22 33.63
CA LEU A 509 -0.70 -9.70 33.51
C LEU A 509 -0.70 -11.21 33.70
N LEU A 510 -0.23 -11.94 32.70
CA LEU A 510 -0.05 -13.38 32.72
C LEU A 510 1.44 -13.70 32.65
N GLN A 511 1.86 -14.69 33.42
CA GLN A 511 3.21 -15.22 33.40
C GLN A 511 3.11 -16.72 33.10
N LEU A 512 3.39 -17.08 31.85
CA LEU A 512 3.12 -18.40 31.30
C LEU A 512 4.44 -19.19 31.22
N PRO A 513 4.59 -20.30 31.94
CA PRO A 513 5.81 -21.12 31.88
C PRO A 513 6.00 -21.70 30.49
N THR A 514 7.17 -21.52 29.90
CA THR A 514 7.49 -22.16 28.61
C THR A 514 7.64 -23.67 28.80
N SER A 515 7.02 -24.46 27.92
CA SER A 515 7.06 -25.94 27.95
C SER A 515 8.39 -26.53 27.52
#